data_AF-A0A2S9G8G6-F1
#
_entry.id   AF-A0A2S9G8G6-F1
#
_cell.length_a   1.000
_cell.length_b   1.000
_cell.length_c   1.000
_cell.angle_alpha   90.00
_cell.angle_beta   90.00
_cell.angle_gamma   90.00
#
_symmetry.space_group_name_H-M   'P 1'
#
loop_
_entity.id
_entity.type
_entity.pdbx_description
1 polymer ?
#
loop_
_entity_poly.entity_id
_entity_poly.type
_entity_poly.pdbx_seq_one_letter_code
_entity_poly.pdbx_strand_id
1 'polypeptide(L)'
;QLVGRAVDLVQLFPAAAYGKNGADIRLAVDTVEDMFRLPDLTNVVIVAGDSDYIALAQRCKRLGRYVVGIGVAGSSSRMLAAAC
;
A
#
# COMPACT_ATOMS: atom_id res chain seq x y z
N GLN A 1 21.02 -3.06 -2.49
CA GLN A 1 20.49 -4.08 -1.55
C GLN A 1 19.06 -4.47 -1.90
N LEU A 2 18.11 -3.54 -2.03
CA LEU A 2 16.69 -3.86 -2.35
C LEU A 2 16.45 -4.36 -3.79
N VAL A 3 17.01 -3.70 -4.80
CA VAL A 3 16.90 -4.16 -6.20
C VAL A 3 17.44 -5.57 -6.39
N GLY A 4 18.56 -5.91 -5.73
CA GLY A 4 19.14 -7.26 -5.72
C GLY A 4 18.29 -8.31 -5.00
N ARG A 5 17.18 -7.90 -4.36
CA ARG A 5 16.16 -8.76 -3.74
C ARG A 5 14.82 -8.69 -4.48
N ALA A 6 14.83 -8.27 -5.75
CA ALA A 6 13.64 -8.14 -6.60
C ALA A 6 12.57 -7.17 -6.06
N VAL A 7 12.99 -6.14 -5.33
CA VAL A 7 12.12 -5.04 -4.92
C VAL A 7 12.25 -3.91 -5.94
N ASP A 8 11.15 -3.57 -6.60
CA ASP A 8 11.08 -2.40 -7.47
C ASP A 8 11.10 -1.10 -6.65
N LEU A 9 11.82 -0.09 -7.14
CA LEU A 9 12.03 1.17 -6.43
C LEU A 9 11.36 2.31 -7.19
N VAL A 10 10.30 2.86 -6.58
CA VAL A 10 9.60 4.03 -7.11
C VAL A 10 10.08 5.29 -6.39
N GLN A 11 10.83 6.13 -7.11
CA GLN A 11 11.26 7.45 -6.63
C GLN A 11 10.22 8.50 -7.02
N LEU A 12 9.73 9.26 -6.05
CA LEU A 12 8.91 10.44 -6.31
C LEU A 12 9.75 11.71 -6.30
N PHE A 13 9.52 12.56 -7.30
CA PHE A 13 10.13 13.88 -7.36
C PHE A 13 9.11 14.93 -6.88
N PRO A 14 9.51 15.90 -6.04
CA PRO A 14 8.57 16.92 -5.54
C PRO A 14 7.98 17.75 -6.68
N ALA A 15 6.66 17.66 -6.89
CA ALA A 15 5.97 18.43 -7.93
C ALA A 15 5.59 19.87 -7.48
N ALA A 16 5.55 20.14 -6.17
CA ALA A 16 5.34 21.46 -5.57
C ALA A 16 5.57 21.41 -4.04
N ALA A 17 5.63 22.56 -3.37
CA ALA A 17 5.85 22.73 -1.92
C ALA A 17 4.84 22.00 -0.98
N TYR A 18 3.81 21.34 -1.53
CA TYR A 18 2.73 20.67 -0.80
C TYR A 18 2.64 19.14 -1.04
N GLY A 19 3.73 18.49 -1.43
CA GLY A 19 3.79 17.05 -1.75
C GLY A 19 3.87 16.09 -0.56
N LYS A 20 3.12 16.31 0.53
CA LYS A 20 3.26 15.50 1.76
C LYS A 20 2.80 14.05 1.59
N ASN A 21 1.74 13.80 0.82
CA ASN A 21 1.11 12.47 0.70
C ASN A 21 1.34 11.84 -0.68
N GLY A 22 2.32 12.33 -1.44
CA GLY A 22 2.58 11.84 -2.80
C GLY A 22 2.90 10.35 -2.84
N ALA A 23 3.64 9.87 -1.83
CA ALA A 23 4.00 8.45 -1.69
C ALA A 23 2.76 7.58 -1.46
N ASP A 24 1.88 7.98 -0.54
CA ASP A 24 0.69 7.20 -0.19
C ASP A 24 -0.29 7.13 -1.37
N ILE A 25 -0.47 8.25 -2.07
CA ILE A 25 -1.29 8.31 -3.29
C ILE A 25 -0.71 7.41 -4.37
N ARG A 26 0.60 7.51 -4.65
CA ARG A 26 1.25 6.70 -5.67
C ARG A 26 1.11 5.20 -5.36
N LEU A 27 1.39 4.80 -4.12
CA LEU A 27 1.28 3.42 -3.68
C LEU A 27 -0.15 2.89 -3.85
N ALA A 28 -1.15 3.66 -3.42
CA ALA A 28 -2.55 3.26 -3.54
C ALA A 28 -3.01 3.11 -4.99
N VAL A 29 -2.60 4.04 -5.87
CA VAL A 29 -2.92 3.98 -7.30
C VAL A 29 -2.28 2.75 -7.96
N ASP A 30 -0.98 2.55 -7.75
CA ASP A 30 -0.25 1.42 -8.34
C ASP A 30 -0.84 0.08 -7.88
N THR A 31 -1.15 -0.06 -6.59
CA THR A 31 -1.78 -1.27 -6.03
C THR A 31 -3.15 -1.54 -6.66
N VAL A 32 -3.96 -0.51 -6.87
CA VAL A 32 -5.28 -0.67 -7.50
C VAL A 32 -5.14 -1.04 -8.96
N GLU A 33 -4.24 -0.41 -9.71
CA GLU A 33 -3.97 -0.74 -11.10
C GLU A 33 -3.52 -2.20 -11.25
N ASP A 34 -2.57 -2.65 -10.43
CA ASP A 34 -2.03 -4.01 -10.46
C ASP A 34 -3.10 -5.06 -10.20
N MET A 35 -4.04 -4.80 -9.29
CA MET A 35 -5.16 -5.72 -9.06
C MET A 35 -6.04 -5.95 -10.30
N PHE A 36 -6.09 -4.99 -11.24
CA PHE A 36 -6.81 -5.13 -12.50
C PHE A 36 -5.95 -5.66 -13.64
N ARG A 37 -4.63 -5.38 -13.64
CA ARG A 37 -3.71 -5.81 -14.68
C ARG A 37 -3.18 -7.22 -14.50
N LEU A 38 -3.03 -7.67 -13.25
CA LEU A 38 -2.47 -8.96 -12.87
C LEU A 38 -3.60 -9.89 -12.41
N PRO A 39 -4.13 -10.77 -13.29
CA PRO A 39 -5.29 -11.60 -12.99
C PRO A 39 -5.00 -12.66 -11.91
N ASP A 40 -3.74 -13.01 -11.73
CA ASP A 40 -3.22 -13.98 -10.76
C ASP A 40 -2.78 -13.34 -9.42
N LEU A 41 -2.91 -12.02 -9.27
CA LEU A 41 -2.62 -11.35 -8.01
C LEU A 41 -3.73 -11.68 -6.98
N THR A 42 -3.40 -12.52 -6.00
CA THR A 42 -4.35 -12.97 -4.96
C THR A 42 -4.17 -12.27 -3.62
N ASN A 43 -2.97 -11.77 -3.35
CA ASN A 43 -2.57 -11.27 -2.04
C ASN A 43 -1.98 -9.85 -2.15
N VAL A 44 -2.32 -8.98 -1.21
CA VAL A 44 -1.74 -7.64 -1.06
C VAL A 44 -1.15 -7.51 0.33
N VAL A 45 0.13 -7.17 0.42
CA VAL A 45 0.83 -6.93 1.69
C VAL A 45 1.16 -5.44 1.80
N ILE A 46 0.55 -4.74 2.75
CA ILE A 46 0.79 -3.32 3.01
C ILE A 46 1.76 -3.21 4.18
N VAL A 47 2.99 -2.81 3.91
CA VAL A 47 4.03 -2.60 4.94
C VAL A 47 4.02 -1.13 5.35
N ALA A 48 3.00 -0.74 6.12
CA ALA A 48 2.82 0.61 6.64
C ALA A 48 2.00 0.61 7.94
N GLY A 49 2.20 1.64 8.77
CA GLY A 49 1.41 1.87 9.99
C GLY A 49 0.31 2.93 9.86
N ASP A 50 0.26 3.63 8.72
CA ASP A 50 -0.58 4.81 8.51
C ASP A 50 -2.07 4.46 8.31
N SER A 51 -2.96 5.21 8.97
CA SER A 51 -4.40 5.09 8.80
C SER A 51 -4.89 5.44 7.40
N ASP A 52 -4.12 6.22 6.62
CA ASP A 52 -4.50 6.62 5.26
C ASP A 52 -4.65 5.40 4.33
N TYR A 53 -4.03 4.26 4.65
CA TYR A 53 -4.16 3.01 3.88
C TYR A 53 -5.43 2.18 4.19
N ILE A 54 -6.28 2.60 5.14
CA ILE A 54 -7.52 1.87 5.47
C ILE A 54 -8.42 1.71 4.24
N ALA A 55 -8.60 2.76 3.45
CA ALA A 55 -9.44 2.72 2.26
C ALA A 55 -8.88 1.77 1.20
N LEU A 56 -7.54 1.70 1.06
CA LEU A 56 -6.86 0.76 0.18
C LEU A 56 -7.09 -0.68 0.64
N ALA A 57 -6.83 -1.00 1.91
CA ALA A 57 -7.01 -2.34 2.49
C ALA A 57 -8.45 -2.84 2.28
N GLN A 58 -9.45 -2.01 2.57
CA GLN A 58 -10.85 -2.33 2.35
C GLN A 58 -11.16 -2.54 0.86
N ARG A 59 -10.58 -1.75 -0.04
CA ARG A 59 -10.78 -1.90 -1.48
C ARG A 59 -10.19 -3.21 -1.99
N CYS A 60 -8.98 -3.58 -1.54
CA CYS A 60 -8.35 -4.85 -1.86
C CYS A 60 -9.22 -6.04 -1.44
N LYS A 61 -9.77 -6.03 -0.21
CA LYS A 61 -10.71 -7.07 0.25
C LYS A 61 -11.99 -7.12 -0.58
N ARG A 62 -12.58 -5.97 -0.89
CA ARG A 62 -13.79 -5.91 -1.74
C ARG A 62 -13.55 -6.46 -3.15
N LEU A 63 -12.32 -6.39 -3.64
CA LEU A 63 -11.91 -6.96 -4.93
C LEU A 63 -11.43 -8.43 -4.82
N GLY A 64 -11.63 -9.07 -3.66
CA GLY A 64 -11.35 -10.48 -3.45
C GLY A 64 -9.87 -10.79 -3.18
N ARG A 65 -9.07 -9.80 -2.78
CA ARG A 65 -7.67 -10.03 -2.37
C ARG A 65 -7.60 -10.35 -0.88
N TYR A 66 -6.69 -11.26 -0.53
CA TYR A 66 -6.27 -11.44 0.85
C TYR A 66 -5.31 -10.31 1.25
N VAL A 67 -5.57 -9.62 2.35
CA VAL A 67 -4.81 -8.43 2.74
C VAL A 67 -4.04 -8.68 4.03
N VAL A 68 -2.75 -8.34 4.03
CA VAL A 68 -1.89 -8.40 5.22
C VAL A 68 -1.34 -7.01 5.50
N GLY A 69 -1.57 -6.50 6.71
CA GLY A 69 -0.92 -5.28 7.20
C GLY A 69 0.31 -5.62 8.04
N ILE A 70 1.45 -5.00 7.75
CA ILE A 70 2.67 -5.11 8.56
C ILE A 70 3.06 -3.71 9.02
N GLY A 71 3.13 -3.50 10.33
CA GLY A 71 3.58 -2.24 10.91
C GLY A 71 4.21 -2.42 12.28
N VAL A 72 4.73 -1.32 12.83
CA VAL A 72 5.46 -1.32 14.11
C VAL A 72 4.47 -1.31 15.27
N ALA A 73 4.65 -2.25 16.21
CA ALA A 73 3.84 -2.32 17.43
C ALA A 73 3.83 -0.97 18.16
N GLY A 74 2.65 -0.48 18.52
CA GLY A 74 2.47 0.82 19.19
C GLY A 74 2.43 2.04 18.26
N SER A 75 2.83 1.91 16.99
CA SER A 75 2.78 3.00 15.99
C SER A 75 1.82 2.71 14.82
N SER A 76 1.22 1.52 14.77
CA SER A 76 0.23 1.14 13.77
C SER A 76 -1.19 1.49 14.20
N SER A 77 -1.99 2.02 13.27
CA SER A 77 -3.42 2.24 13.48
C SER A 77 -4.15 0.92 13.76
N ARG A 78 -4.93 0.87 14.86
CA ARG A 78 -5.84 -0.27 15.13
C ARG A 78 -6.90 -0.44 14.05
N MET A 79 -7.31 0.67 13.42
CA MET A 79 -8.29 0.64 12.35
C MET A 79 -7.71 0.03 11.08
N LEU A 80 -6.43 0.28 10.79
CA LEU A 80 -5.73 -0.38 9.69
C LEU A 80 -5.67 -1.90 9.93
N ALA A 81 -5.31 -2.31 11.15
CA ALA A 81 -5.27 -3.73 11.51
C ALA A 81 -6.64 -4.42 11.36
N ALA A 82 -7.74 -3.73 11.69
CA ALA A 82 -9.10 -4.23 11.48
C ALA A 82 -9.56 -4.22 10.01
N ALA A 83 -8.94 -3.37 9.18
CA ALA A 83 -9.26 -3.26 7.75
C ALA A 83 -8.60 -4.35 6.91
N CYS A 84 -7.44 -4.88 7.33
CA CYS A 84 -6.79 -6.05 6.72
C CYS A 84 -7.58 -7.33 7.04
#